data_AF-A0A495W2S8-F1
#
_entry.id   AF-A0A495W2S8-F1
#
_cell.length_a   1.000
_cell.length_b   1.000
_cell.length_c   1.000
_cell.angle_alpha   90.00
_cell.angle_beta   90.00
_cell.angle_gamma   90.00
#
_symmetry.space_group_name_H-M   'P 1'
#
loop_
_entity.id
_entity.type
_entity.pdbx_description
1 polymer ?
#
loop_
_entity_poly.entity_id
_entity_poly.type
_entity_poly.pdbx_seq_one_letter_code
_entity_poly.pdbx_strand_id
1 'polypeptide(L)'
;MRTATAPPTLDDMGDEPKTESIQIPDVPAEVVTALQARADAYDMPLTAYLHELLDKTTRKPMMAEWVESATDRDWGVDRETIVQALRDEREAADAQ
;
A
#
# COMPACT_ATOMS: atom_id res chain seq x y z
N MET A 1 6.41 -7.26 -55.03
CA MET A 1 5.82 -8.36 -54.24
C MET A 1 5.91 -7.98 -52.77
N ARG A 2 4.80 -7.57 -52.14
CA ARG A 2 4.72 -7.25 -50.71
C ARG A 2 4.25 -8.52 -50.00
N THR A 3 5.09 -9.14 -49.19
CA THR A 3 4.68 -10.24 -48.32
C THR A 3 3.75 -9.67 -47.26
N ALA A 4 2.55 -10.22 -47.15
CA ALA A 4 1.63 -9.88 -46.09
C ALA A 4 2.28 -10.25 -44.74
N THR A 5 2.49 -9.26 -43.87
CA THR A 5 2.75 -9.49 -42.45
C THR A 5 1.52 -10.21 -41.90
N ALA A 6 1.73 -11.39 -41.30
CA ALA A 6 0.68 -12.13 -40.62
C ALA A 6 0.08 -11.26 -39.50
N PRO A 7 -1.23 -11.32 -39.26
CA PRO A 7 -1.84 -10.64 -38.12
C PRO A 7 -1.25 -11.19 -36.81
N PRO A 8 -1.03 -10.35 -35.78
CA PRO A 8 -0.54 -10.81 -34.48
C PRO A 8 -1.51 -11.86 -33.92
N THR A 9 -0.96 -13.00 -33.49
CA THR A 9 -1.69 -14.08 -32.84
C THR A 9 -2.15 -13.67 -31.44
N LEU A 10 -3.27 -14.22 -30.97
CA LEU A 10 -3.85 -13.90 -29.66
C LEU A 10 -2.89 -14.14 -28.48
N ASP A 11 -1.86 -14.98 -28.68
CA ASP A 11 -0.78 -15.26 -27.73
C ASP A 11 0.13 -14.04 -27.46
N ASP A 12 0.15 -13.02 -28.33
CA ASP A 12 0.88 -11.75 -28.11
C ASP A 12 0.11 -10.76 -27.22
N MET A 13 -1.15 -11.03 -26.86
CA MET A 13 -1.98 -10.15 -26.00
C MET A 13 -1.93 -10.52 -24.52
N GLY A 14 -1.06 -11.46 -24.14
CA GLY A 14 -0.76 -11.76 -22.74
C GLY A 14 0.46 -10.96 -22.30
N ASP A 15 0.31 -9.68 -21.98
CA ASP A 15 1.28 -9.01 -21.12
C ASP A 15 1.14 -9.63 -19.72
N GLU A 16 1.74 -10.80 -19.53
CA GLU A 16 2.00 -11.31 -18.18
C GLU A 16 2.81 -10.22 -17.47
N PRO A 17 2.41 -9.79 -16.26
CA PRO A 17 3.09 -8.71 -15.57
C PRO A 17 4.55 -9.12 -15.36
N LYS A 18 5.46 -8.49 -16.13
CA LYS A 18 6.90 -8.71 -16.00
C LYS A 18 7.31 -8.27 -14.61
N THR A 19 7.63 -9.25 -13.76
CA THR A 19 8.16 -8.99 -12.44
C THR A 19 9.64 -8.66 -12.58
N GLU A 20 9.97 -7.37 -12.44
CA GLU A 20 11.37 -6.91 -12.43
C GLU A 20 11.90 -6.84 -11.00
N SER A 21 13.04 -7.48 -10.75
CA SER A 21 13.71 -7.39 -9.44
C SER A 21 14.44 -6.06 -9.32
N ILE A 22 14.08 -5.25 -8.31
CA ILE A 22 14.75 -3.98 -8.01
C ILE A 22 15.74 -4.20 -6.87
N GLN A 23 16.97 -3.76 -7.06
CA GLN A 23 17.97 -3.70 -5.99
C GLN A 23 17.96 -2.30 -5.38
N ILE A 24 17.86 -2.22 -4.05
CA ILE A 24 17.94 -0.97 -3.30
C ILE A 24 19.30 -0.93 -2.60
N PRO A 25 20.30 -0.21 -3.14
CA PRO A 25 21.60 -0.09 -2.49
C PRO A 25 21.54 0.82 -1.26
N ASP A 26 22.56 0.70 -0.41
CA ASP A 26 22.82 1.60 0.72
C ASP A 26 21.69 1.74 1.75
N VAL A 27 20.94 0.66 2.00
CA VAL A 27 19.94 0.62 3.07
C VAL A 27 20.65 0.52 4.43
N PRO A 28 20.41 1.45 5.37
CA PRO A 28 21.03 1.38 6.69
C PRO A 28 20.64 0.09 7.44
N ALA A 29 21.59 -0.48 8.18
CA ALA A 29 21.40 -1.78 8.84
C ALA A 29 20.26 -1.75 9.87
N GLU A 30 20.06 -0.62 10.55
CA GLU A 30 18.96 -0.39 11.48
C GLU A 30 17.59 -0.45 10.79
N VAL A 31 17.50 0.01 9.55
CA VAL A 31 16.27 -0.04 8.75
C VAL A 31 15.97 -1.47 8.34
N VAL A 32 16.98 -2.21 7.87
CA VAL A 32 16.83 -3.64 7.52
C VAL A 32 16.37 -4.44 8.75
N THR A 33 16.97 -4.19 9.92
CA THR A 33 16.61 -4.86 11.17
C THR A 33 15.17 -4.55 11.57
N ALA A 34 14.75 -3.28 11.50
CA ALA A 34 13.39 -2.88 11.81
C ALA A 34 12.36 -3.48 10.86
N LEU A 35 12.67 -3.56 9.56
CA LEU A 35 11.80 -4.18 8.56
C LEU A 35 11.72 -5.69 8.75
N GLN A 36 12.83 -6.36 9.06
CA GLN A 36 12.87 -7.79 9.37
C GLN A 36 12.00 -8.10 10.60
N ALA A 37 12.16 -7.36 11.69
CA ALA A 37 11.35 -7.55 12.89
C ALA A 37 9.84 -7.38 12.64
N ARG A 38 9.46 -6.46 11.74
CA ARG A 38 8.06 -6.31 11.32
C ARG A 38 7.59 -7.50 10.48
N ALA A 39 8.38 -7.97 9.52
CA ALA A 39 8.05 -9.14 8.72
C ALA A 39 7.87 -10.40 9.60
N ASP A 40 8.76 -10.57 10.60
CA ASP A 40 8.69 -11.66 11.57
C ASP A 40 7.42 -11.58 12.44
N ALA A 41 6.96 -10.37 12.79
CA ALA A 41 5.71 -10.18 13.54
C ALA A 41 4.46 -10.61 12.75
N TYR A 42 4.55 -10.65 11.42
CA TYR A 42 3.50 -11.16 10.53
C TYR A 42 3.79 -12.59 10.01
N ASP A 43 4.80 -13.27 10.57
CA ASP A 43 5.24 -14.63 10.19
C ASP A 43 5.49 -14.79 8.69
N MET A 44 6.11 -13.79 8.07
CA MET A 44 6.34 -13.75 6.62
C MET A 44 7.79 -13.39 6.26
N PRO A 45 8.29 -13.86 5.10
CA PRO A 45 9.61 -13.47 4.64
C PRO A 45 9.63 -11.98 4.28
N LEU A 46 10.78 -11.33 4.52
CA LEU A 46 10.95 -9.88 4.31
C LEU A 46 10.57 -9.42 2.88
N THR A 47 10.89 -10.22 1.86
CA THR A 47 10.54 -9.89 0.47
C THR A 47 9.03 -9.88 0.23
N ALA A 48 8.29 -10.83 0.82
CA ALA A 48 6.83 -10.87 0.74
C ALA A 48 6.22 -9.68 1.50
N TYR A 49 6.74 -9.38 2.70
CA TYR A 49 6.32 -8.21 3.48
C TYR A 49 6.50 -6.90 2.70
N LEU A 50 7.65 -6.74 2.03
CA LEU A 50 7.92 -5.54 1.22
C LEU A 50 7.04 -5.46 -0.02
N HIS A 51 6.78 -6.58 -0.69
CA HIS A 51 5.82 -6.62 -1.81
C HIS A 51 4.43 -6.19 -1.35
N GLU A 52 3.93 -6.73 -0.25
CA GLU A 52 2.62 -6.37 0.30
C GLU A 52 2.58 -4.90 0.74
N LEU A 53 3.64 -4.40 1.36
CA LEU A 53 3.74 -3.01 1.76
C LEU A 53 3.71 -2.07 0.54
N LEU A 54 4.47 -2.40 -0.51
CA LEU A 54 4.50 -1.62 -1.76
C LEU A 54 3.14 -1.65 -2.46
N ASP A 55 2.51 -2.83 -2.53
CA ASP A 55 1.17 -3.01 -3.07
C ASP A 55 0.14 -2.18 -2.30
N LYS A 56 0.19 -2.18 -0.96
CA LYS A 56 -0.64 -1.30 -0.11
C LYS A 56 -0.40 0.19 -0.37
N THR A 57 0.85 0.61 -0.60
CA THR A 57 1.16 2.04 -0.87
C THR A 57 0.77 2.49 -2.29
N THR A 58 0.76 1.57 -3.25
CA THR A 58 0.47 1.87 -4.66
C THR A 58 -1.01 1.72 -4.99
N ARG A 59 -1.73 0.87 -4.25
CA ARG A 59 -3.19 0.81 -4.31
C ARG A 59 -3.77 2.12 -3.76
N LYS A 60 -4.57 2.79 -4.57
CA LYS A 60 -5.46 3.84 -4.08
C LYS A 60 -6.55 3.14 -3.26
N PRO A 61 -6.56 3.24 -1.93
CA PRO A 61 -7.49 2.48 -1.11
C PRO A 61 -8.92 2.91 -1.44
N MET A 62 -9.84 1.95 -1.50
CA MET A 62 -11.26 2.29 -1.49
C MET A 62 -11.60 2.94 -0.14
N MET A 63 -12.57 3.86 -0.11
CA MET A 63 -12.93 4.59 1.13
C MET A 63 -13.20 3.66 2.32
N ALA A 64 -13.77 2.47 2.07
CA ALA A 64 -14.03 1.47 3.11
C ALA A 64 -12.73 0.92 3.73
N GLU A 65 -11.72 0.58 2.91
CA GLU A 65 -10.43 0.06 3.38
C GLU A 65 -9.62 1.13 4.11
N TRP A 66 -9.76 2.41 3.69
CA TRP A 66 -9.16 3.53 4.39
C TRP A 66 -9.76 3.72 5.79
N VAL A 67 -11.10 3.63 5.90
CA VAL A 67 -11.80 3.73 7.20
C VAL A 67 -11.42 2.57 8.11
N GLU A 68 -11.33 1.35 7.60
CA GLU A 68 -10.94 0.16 8.38
C GLU A 68 -9.49 0.27 8.87
N SER A 69 -8.57 0.63 7.98
CA SER A 69 -7.16 0.88 8.33
C SER A 69 -7.00 2.02 9.34
N ALA A 70 -7.82 3.08 9.22
CA ALA A 70 -7.82 4.17 10.17
C ALA A 70 -8.47 3.79 11.51
N THR A 71 -9.27 2.74 11.57
CA THR A 71 -9.92 2.31 12.82
C THR A 71 -8.97 1.45 13.66
N ASP A 72 -8.20 0.56 13.02
CA ASP A 72 -7.29 -0.37 13.72
C ASP A 72 -5.89 0.20 14.01
N ARG A 73 -5.54 1.35 13.42
CA ARG A 73 -4.24 1.98 13.66
C ARG A 73 -4.21 2.62 15.04
N ASP A 74 -3.22 2.26 15.86
CA ASP A 74 -2.89 3.02 17.06
C ASP A 74 -2.33 4.38 16.63
N TRP A 75 -3.16 5.41 16.75
CA TRP A 75 -2.81 6.78 16.37
C TRP A 75 -2.00 7.50 17.46
N GLY A 76 -1.80 6.89 18.62
CA GLY A 76 -1.16 7.54 19.77
C GLY A 76 -1.98 8.69 20.36
N VAL A 77 -3.27 8.76 20.02
CA VAL A 77 -4.23 9.74 20.53
C VAL A 77 -5.47 9.01 21.00
N ASP A 78 -5.98 9.37 22.18
CA ASP A 78 -7.16 8.71 22.73
C ASP A 78 -8.41 8.97 21.85
N ARG A 79 -9.26 7.95 21.71
CA ARG A 79 -10.49 8.01 20.92
C ARG A 79 -11.40 9.17 21.34
N GLU A 80 -11.47 9.47 22.63
CA GLU A 80 -12.24 10.59 23.17
C GLU A 80 -11.77 11.93 22.61
N THR A 81 -10.45 12.11 22.45
CA THR A 81 -9.85 13.32 21.89
C THR A 81 -10.24 13.50 20.42
N ILE A 82 -10.24 12.42 19.64
CA ILE A 82 -10.66 12.44 18.23
C ILE A 82 -12.15 12.77 18.10
N VAL A 83 -13.00 12.15 18.94
CA VAL A 83 -14.45 12.39 18.93
C VAL A 83 -14.78 13.81 19.33
N GLN A 84 -14.05 14.39 20.30
CA GLN A 84 -14.27 15.76 20.73
C GLN A 84 -13.92 16.76 19.63
N ALA A 85 -12.77 16.59 18.96
CA ALA A 85 -12.39 17.46 17.83
C ALA A 85 -13.42 17.44 16.69
N LEU A 86 -14.00 16.27 16.38
CA LEU A 86 -15.06 16.15 15.37
C LEU A 86 -16.35 16.84 15.78
N ARG A 87 -16.70 16.84 17.08
CA ARG A 87 -17.87 17.57 17.59
C ARG A 87 -17.66 19.07 17.51
N ASP A 88 -16.49 19.55 17.92
CA ASP A 88 -16.15 20.97 17.89
C ASP A 88 -16.21 21.52 16.46
N GLU A 89 -15.67 20.78 15.47
CA GLU A 89 -15.78 21.13 14.04
C GLU A 89 -17.24 21.12 13.54
N ARG A 90 -18.04 20.15 13.98
CA ARG A 90 -19.46 20.08 13.59
C ARG A 90 -20.26 21.25 14.17
N GLU A 91 -20.03 21.60 15.42
CA GLU A 91 -20.67 22.75 16.06
C GLU A 91 -20.25 24.07 15.40
N ALA A 92 -18.99 24.19 14.98
CA ALA A 92 -18.50 25.35 14.21
C ALA A 92 -19.14 25.44 12.81
N ALA A 93 -19.41 24.30 12.17
CA ALA A 93 -20.10 24.24 10.88
C ALA A 93 -21.60 24.56 10.99
N ASP A 94 -22.26 24.11 12.06
CA ASP A 94 -23.68 24.38 12.33
C ASP A 94 -23.94 25.83 12.83
N ALA A 95 -22.89 26.57 13.20
CA ALA A 95 -22.93 27.96 13.64
C ALA A 95 -22.72 29.00 12.50
N GLN A 96 -22.50 28.55 11.26
CA GLN A 96 -22.47 29.39 10.04
C GLN A 96 -23.79 29.37 9.28
#